data_AF-A0A2M8NQT0-F1
#
_entry.id   AF-A0A2M8NQT0-F1
#
_cell.length_a   1.000
_cell.length_b   1.000
_cell.length_c   1.000
_cell.angle_alpha   90.00
_cell.angle_beta   90.00
_cell.angle_gamma   90.00
#
_symmetry.space_group_name_H-M   'P 1'
#
loop_
_entity.id
_entity.type
_entity.pdbx_description
1 polymer ?
#
loop_
_entity_poly.entity_id
_entity_poly.type
_entity_poly.pdbx_seq_one_letter_code
_entity_poly.pdbx_strand_id
1 'polypeptide(L)' 'MGPLPKKRHSRSRRNKRRAHDSLSLNHLIVCENCGNYHVAHRVCPKCG' A
#
# COMPACT_ATOMS: atom_id res chain seq x y z
N MET A 1 -34.70 11.32 -3.32
CA MET A 1 -34.06 11.40 -2.00
C MET A 1 -33.15 10.19 -1.83
N GLY A 2 -31.82 10.35 -1.90
CA GLY A 2 -30.88 9.24 -1.76
C GLY A 2 -30.74 8.78 -0.30
N PRO A 3 -30.07 7.64 -0.04
CA PRO A 3 -29.79 7.21 1.32
C PRO A 3 -28.82 8.20 1.99
N LEU A 4 -29.28 8.88 3.04
CA LEU A 4 -28.44 9.73 3.89
C LEU A 4 -28.02 8.98 5.17
N PRO A 5 -26.79 9.22 5.67
CA PRO A 5 -26.37 8.68 6.96
C PRO A 5 -27.23 9.27 8.08
N LYS A 6 -27.94 8.40 8.80
CA LYS A 6 -28.83 8.81 9.91
C LYS A 6 -28.08 9.42 11.11
N LYS A 7 -26.82 9.00 11.33
CA LYS A 7 -25.97 9.45 12.45
C LYS A 7 -24.51 9.52 12.04
N ARG A 8 -23.74 10.39 12.71
CA ARG A 8 -22.28 10.42 12.60
C ARG A 8 -21.67 9.11 13.12
N HIS A 9 -20.72 8.54 12.38
CA HIS A 9 -19.94 7.41 12.88
C HIS A 9 -19.03 7.82 14.04
N SER A 10 -19.04 7.03 15.12
CA SER A 10 -18.12 7.23 16.24
C SER A 10 -16.65 7.07 15.80
N ARG A 11 -15.73 7.68 16.55
CA ARG A 11 -14.27 7.56 16.31
C ARG A 11 -13.84 6.09 16.26
N SER A 12 -14.35 5.27 17.19
CA SER A 12 -14.09 3.82 17.23
C SER A 12 -14.58 3.10 15.98
N ARG A 13 -15.83 3.33 15.53
CA ARG A 13 -16.38 2.69 14.33
C ARG A 13 -15.65 3.10 13.05
N ARG A 14 -15.23 4.37 12.95
CA ARG A 14 -14.41 4.84 11.83
C ARG A 14 -13.04 4.15 11.82
N ASN A 15 -12.34 4.13 12.96
CA ASN A 15 -10.99 3.59 13.01
C ASN A 15 -10.95 2.06 12.82
N LYS A 16 -11.92 1.33 13.39
CA LYS A 16 -12.06 -0.13 13.15
C LYS A 16 -12.28 -0.46 11.68
N ARG A 17 -13.08 0.34 10.97
CA ARG A 17 -13.28 0.17 9.53
C ARG A 17 -11.97 0.33 8.74
N ARG A 18 -11.13 1.28 9.14
CA ARG A 18 -9.83 1.57 8.50
C ARG A 18 -8.69 0.66 8.96
N ALA A 19 -8.97 -0.39 9.74
CA ALA A 19 -7.93 -1.26 10.29
C ALA A 19 -7.12 -1.99 9.21
N HIS A 20 -7.70 -2.18 8.02
CA HIS A 20 -7.06 -2.84 6.89
C HIS A 20 -6.56 -1.86 5.81
N ASP A 21 -6.69 -0.54 6.03
CA ASP A 21 -6.28 0.49 5.07
C ASP A 21 -4.76 0.77 5.12
N SER A 22 -3.96 -0.21 5.56
CA SER A 22 -2.51 -0.11 5.65
C SER A 22 -1.84 -0.35 4.30
N LEU A 23 -0.81 0.43 3.99
CA LEU A 23 0.04 0.20 2.81
C LEU A 23 0.98 -0.99 3.05
N SER A 24 1.07 -1.89 2.08
CA SER A 24 2.09 -2.95 2.07
C SER A 24 3.38 -2.44 1.41
N LEU A 25 4.52 -2.84 1.94
CA LEU A 25 5.81 -2.58 1.30
C LEU A 25 5.93 -3.38 0.01
N ASN A 26 6.56 -2.78 -1.00
CA ASN A 26 6.86 -3.46 -2.27
C ASN A 26 7.95 -4.51 -2.06
N HIS A 27 7.84 -5.64 -2.78
CA HIS A 27 8.87 -6.66 -2.77
C HIS A 27 10.10 -6.21 -3.58
N LEU A 28 11.20 -5.93 -2.87
CA LEU A 28 12.47 -5.50 -3.45
C LEU A 28 13.51 -6.62 -3.38
N ILE A 29 14.26 -6.81 -4.46
CA ILE A 29 15.32 -7.81 -4.61
C ILE A 29 16.63 -7.09 -4.94
N VAL A 30 17.76 -7.65 -4.52
CA VAL A 30 19.09 -7.17 -4.90
C VAL A 30 19.35 -7.51 -6.36
N CYS A 31 19.82 -6.55 -7.14
CA CYS A 31 20.26 -6.75 -8.52
C CYS A 31 21.65 -7.41 -8.54
N GLU A 32 21.80 -8.50 -9.28
CA GLU A 32 23.07 -9.23 -9.42
C GLU A 32 24.17 -8.41 -10.11
N ASN A 33 23.80 -7.52 -11.03
CA ASN A 33 24.77 -6.77 -11.83
C ASN A 33 25.33 -5.51 -11.13
N CYS A 34 24.53 -4.86 -10.27
CA CYS A 34 24.92 -3.59 -9.64
C CYS A 34 24.71 -3.51 -8.12
N GLY A 35 24.20 -4.57 -7.48
CA GLY A 35 23.96 -4.62 -6.03
C GLY A 35 22.82 -3.71 -5.52
N ASN A 36 22.10 -3.02 -6.41
CA ASN A 36 21.01 -2.12 -6.01
C ASN A 36 19.67 -2.86 -5.88
N TYR A 37 18.79 -2.35 -5.02
CA TYR A 37 17.44 -2.88 -4.90
C TYR A 37 16.55 -2.48 -6.09
N HIS A 38 15.81 -3.46 -6.61
CA HIS A 38 14.82 -3.27 -7.66
C HIS A 38 13.56 -4.09 -7.37
N VAL A 39 12.46 -3.75 -8.03
CA VAL A 39 11.19 -4.49 -7.87
C VAL A 39 11.32 -5.84 -8.55
N ALA A 40 10.82 -6.89 -7.89
CA ALA A 40 10.77 -8.24 -8.46
C ALA A 40 10.13 -8.25 -9.87
N HIS A 41 10.69 -9.05 -10.79
CA HIS A 41 10.24 -9.18 -12.18
C HIS A 41 10.25 -7.88 -13.00
N ARG A 42 11.00 -6.86 -12.58
CA ARG A 42 11.26 -5.66 -13.37
C ARG A 42 12.74 -5.53 -13.63
N VAL A 43 13.06 -4.92 -14.77
CA VAL A 43 14.43 -4.56 -15.12
C VAL A 43 14.97 -3.51 -14.14
N CYS A 44 16.24 -3.63 -13.76
CA CYS A 44 16.84 -2.72 -12.81
C CYS A 44 17.04 -1.34 -13.47
N PRO A 45 16.48 -0.25 -12.90
CA PRO A 45 16.57 1.08 -13.52
C PRO A 45 18.00 1.66 -13.53
N LYS A 46 18.93 1.07 -12.77
CA LYS A 46 20.32 1.54 -12.69
C LYS A 46 21.25 0.89 -13.70
N CYS A 47 21.11 -0.42 -13.92
CA CYS A 47 22.01 -1.16 -14.84
C CYS A 47 21.34 -1.55 -16.16
N GLY A 48 20.07 -1.18 -16.35
CA GLY A 48 19.33 -1.45 -17.58
C GLY A 48 18.77 -2.85 -17.66
#